data_AF-A0A917SYJ0-F1
#
_entry.id   AF-A0A917SYJ0-F1
#
_cell.length_a   1.000
_cell.length_b   1.000
_cell.length_c   1.000
_cell.angle_alpha   90.00
_cell.angle_beta   90.00
_cell.angle_gamma   90.00
#
_symmetry.space_group_name_H-M   'P 1'
#
loop_
_entity.id
_entity.type
_entity.pdbx_description
1 polymer ?
#
loop_
_entity_poly.entity_id
_entity_poly.type
_entity_poly.pdbx_seq_one_letter_code
_entity_poly.pdbx_strand_id
1 'polypeptide(L)'
;MTRSHGSVPGGGSIPATRPPGVPSAAPPAGPVDGSARRSGQTPECVLDATRRLAGEFAGTVPVARVRSAVQACHDDLCDAGVHPLSMGELLERAARVRLREATGRD
;
A
#
# COMPACT_ATOMS: atom_id res chain seq x y z
N MET A 1 -43.18 34.48 -7.06
CA MET A 1 -43.81 33.89 -8.25
C MET A 1 -43.21 32.50 -8.44
N THR A 2 -43.79 31.49 -7.79
CA THR A 2 -44.58 30.42 -8.45
C THR A 2 -43.82 29.67 -9.54
N ARG A 3 -43.49 28.39 -9.29
CA ARG A 3 -44.28 27.25 -9.82
C ARG A 3 -43.68 25.92 -9.35
N SER A 4 -44.51 25.23 -8.58
CA SER A 4 -44.59 23.77 -8.51
C SER A 4 -44.77 23.15 -9.88
N HIS A 5 -44.39 21.88 -10.01
CA HIS A 5 -44.93 20.78 -10.82
C HIS A 5 -43.74 19.82 -11.02
N GLY A 6 -43.79 18.55 -10.69
CA GLY A 6 -44.92 17.64 -10.70
C GLY A 6 -44.42 16.38 -11.38
N SER A 7 -44.35 15.30 -10.61
CA SER A 7 -44.01 13.95 -11.05
C SER A 7 -44.88 13.49 -12.23
N VAL A 8 -44.33 12.72 -13.17
CA VAL A 8 -45.06 11.62 -13.79
C VAL A 8 -44.16 10.41 -14.09
N PRO A 9 -44.70 9.19 -13.97
CA PRO A 9 -43.98 7.92 -14.07
C PRO A 9 -44.15 7.26 -15.44
N GLY A 10 -43.29 6.29 -15.74
CA GLY A 10 -43.41 5.41 -16.91
C GLY A 10 -42.01 4.90 -17.27
N GLY A 11 -41.64 3.66 -17.02
CA GLY A 11 -42.40 2.45 -17.34
C GLY A 11 -42.03 2.07 -18.78
N GLY A 12 -41.03 1.21 -18.93
CA GLY A 12 -40.65 0.66 -20.23
C GLY A 12 -39.17 0.28 -20.34
N SER A 13 -38.80 -0.89 -19.81
CA SER A 13 -37.76 -1.73 -20.41
C SER A 13 -38.15 -1.95 -21.88
N ILE A 14 -37.33 -1.83 -22.92
CA ILE A 14 -36.03 -2.44 -23.26
C ILE A 14 -35.55 -1.69 -24.52
N PRO A 15 -34.25 -1.68 -24.84
CA PRO A 15 -33.92 -2.33 -26.12
C PRO A 15 -32.64 -3.15 -26.10
N ALA A 16 -32.73 -4.34 -26.67
CA ALA A 16 -31.60 -5.03 -27.26
C ALA A 16 -31.12 -4.24 -28.49
N THR A 17 -29.83 -3.93 -28.59
CA THR A 17 -29.04 -3.98 -29.84
C THR A 17 -27.58 -3.59 -29.58
N ARG A 18 -26.68 -4.40 -30.18
CA ARG A 18 -25.21 -4.42 -30.07
C ARG A 18 -24.55 -3.20 -30.78
N PRO A 19 -23.23 -3.01 -30.62
CA PRO A 19 -22.60 -1.78 -30.14
C PRO A 19 -22.15 -0.82 -31.27
N PRO A 20 -22.25 0.51 -31.09
CA PRO A 20 -21.48 1.44 -31.91
C PRO A 20 -20.16 1.78 -31.21
N GLY A 21 -19.07 1.74 -31.98
CA GLY A 21 -17.74 2.19 -31.56
C GLY A 21 -17.80 3.58 -30.92
N VAL A 22 -17.22 3.68 -29.73
CA VAL A 22 -17.15 4.92 -28.97
C VAL A 22 -16.35 5.98 -29.72
N PRO A 23 -16.91 7.18 -29.96
CA PRO A 23 -16.13 8.33 -30.34
C PRO A 23 -15.52 9.00 -29.10
N SER A 24 -14.38 9.63 -29.35
CA SER A 24 -13.54 10.45 -28.48
C SER A 24 -14.33 11.42 -27.57
N ALA A 25 -14.01 11.46 -26.27
CA ALA A 25 -14.33 12.57 -25.37
C ALA A 25 -13.27 12.68 -24.26
N ALA A 26 -12.83 13.91 -24.00
CA ALA A 26 -11.76 14.31 -23.10
C ALA A 26 -11.77 13.63 -21.71
N PRO A 27 -10.60 13.39 -21.07
CA PRO A 27 -10.60 13.05 -19.66
C PRO A 27 -10.99 14.30 -18.84
N PRO A 28 -12.04 14.24 -18.00
CA PRO A 28 -12.29 15.31 -17.04
C PRO A 28 -11.17 15.32 -16.01
N ALA A 29 -10.60 16.50 -15.78
CA ALA A 29 -9.84 16.81 -14.58
C ALA A 29 -10.78 16.71 -13.37
N GLY A 30 -10.95 15.50 -12.84
CA GLY A 30 -11.35 15.30 -11.46
C GLY A 30 -10.08 15.23 -10.62
N PRO A 31 -10.01 15.86 -9.44
CA PRO A 31 -9.00 15.48 -8.47
C PRO A 31 -9.26 14.00 -8.22
N VAL A 32 -8.38 13.13 -8.72
CA VAL A 32 -8.24 11.83 -8.11
C VAL A 32 -7.73 12.15 -6.72
N ASP A 33 -8.70 12.28 -5.82
CA ASP A 33 -8.59 11.81 -4.46
C ASP A 33 -8.01 10.41 -4.61
N GLY A 34 -6.67 10.38 -4.70
CA GLY A 34 -5.86 9.22 -4.52
C GLY A 34 -6.00 8.88 -3.06
N SER A 35 -7.19 8.46 -2.68
CA SER A 35 -7.44 7.37 -1.77
C SER A 35 -6.54 6.23 -2.21
N ALA A 36 -5.25 6.40 -1.93
CA ALA A 36 -4.37 5.36 -1.53
C ALA A 36 -5.03 4.75 -0.29
N ARG A 37 -6.05 3.92 -0.53
CA ARG A 37 -6.05 2.54 -0.07
C ARG A 37 -4.67 1.95 -0.41
N ARG A 38 -3.62 2.45 0.26
CA ARG A 38 -2.49 1.62 0.65
C ARG A 38 -3.16 0.59 1.53
N SER A 39 -3.62 -0.48 0.90
CA SER A 39 -3.93 -1.73 1.58
C SER A 39 -2.88 -1.87 2.67
N GLY A 40 -3.30 -2.11 3.90
CA GLY A 40 -2.40 -2.42 5.02
C GLY A 40 -1.64 -3.74 4.83
N GLN A 41 -1.34 -4.11 3.57
CA GLN A 41 -0.42 -5.15 3.20
C GLN A 41 0.97 -4.66 3.57
N THR A 42 1.53 -5.33 4.57
CA THR A 42 2.96 -5.23 4.87
C THR A 42 3.74 -5.55 3.59
N PRO A 43 4.71 -4.72 3.19
CA PRO A 43 5.52 -4.95 2.00
C PRO A 43 6.17 -6.34 2.04
N GLU A 44 6.22 -7.04 0.91
CA GLU A 44 6.85 -8.37 0.83
C GLU A 44 8.32 -8.35 1.31
N CYS A 45 9.05 -7.25 1.07
CA CYS A 45 10.41 -7.08 1.57
C CYS A 45 10.49 -7.01 3.10
N VAL A 46 9.49 -6.41 3.77
CA VAL A 46 9.39 -6.37 5.24
C VAL A 46 9.08 -7.77 5.77
N LEU A 47 8.20 -8.51 5.11
CA LEU A 47 7.85 -9.88 5.51
C LEU A 47 9.06 -10.83 5.37
N ASP A 48 9.76 -10.79 4.23
CA ASP A 48 10.92 -11.65 3.98
C ASP A 48 12.07 -11.33 4.92
N ALA A 49 12.41 -10.04 5.11
CA ALA A 49 13.43 -9.61 6.06
C ALA A 49 13.05 -9.99 7.51
N THR A 50 11.78 -9.83 7.90
CA THR A 50 11.30 -10.24 9.22
C THR A 50 11.46 -11.74 9.42
N ARG A 51 11.12 -12.59 8.44
CA ARG A 51 11.27 -14.05 8.56
C ARG A 51 12.73 -14.48 8.70
N ARG A 52 13.63 -13.90 7.90
CA ARG A 52 15.07 -14.20 7.98
C ARG A 52 15.68 -13.77 9.31
N LEU A 53 15.41 -12.53 9.73
CA LEU A 53 15.93 -11.99 10.99
C LEU A 53 15.28 -12.68 12.21
N ALA A 54 14.01 -13.03 12.15
CA ALA A 54 13.37 -13.81 13.21
C ALA A 54 14.03 -15.19 13.39
N GLY A 55 14.51 -15.80 12.30
CA GLY A 55 15.33 -17.02 12.37
C GLY A 55 16.71 -16.77 12.97
N GLU A 56 17.40 -15.70 12.55
CA GLU A 56 18.74 -15.36 13.06
C GLU A 56 18.75 -15.00 14.55
N PHE A 57 17.73 -14.27 15.01
CA PHE A 57 17.58 -13.82 16.40
C PHE A 57 16.62 -14.70 17.22
N ALA A 58 16.28 -15.89 16.72
CA ALA A 58 15.39 -16.82 17.40
C ALA A 58 15.90 -17.13 18.81
N GLY A 59 15.04 -16.93 19.81
CA GLY A 59 15.38 -17.14 21.22
C GLY A 59 16.04 -15.95 21.94
N THR A 60 16.55 -14.95 21.20
CA THR A 60 17.13 -13.74 21.79
C THR A 60 16.20 -12.54 21.66
N VAL A 61 15.53 -12.39 20.52
CA VAL A 61 14.63 -11.26 20.25
C VAL A 61 13.23 -11.77 19.90
N PRO A 62 12.16 -11.24 20.53
CA PRO A 62 10.80 -11.58 20.14
C PRO A 62 10.52 -11.19 18.68
N VAL A 63 9.83 -12.06 17.93
CA VAL A 63 9.48 -11.80 16.52
C VAL A 63 8.72 -10.48 16.34
N ALA A 64 7.90 -10.09 17.31
CA ALA A 64 7.22 -8.79 17.31
C ALA A 64 8.21 -7.62 17.30
N ARG A 65 9.31 -7.71 18.05
CA ARG A 65 10.36 -6.67 18.12
C ARG A 65 11.21 -6.66 16.84
N VAL A 66 11.48 -7.84 16.26
CA VAL A 66 12.10 -7.95 14.93
C VAL A 66 11.23 -7.27 13.87
N ARG A 67 9.94 -7.57 13.83
CA ARG A 67 8.99 -6.95 12.89
C ARG A 67 8.93 -5.44 13.06
N SER A 68 8.86 -4.93 14.30
CA SER A 68 8.87 -3.49 14.55
C SER A 68 10.15 -2.81 14.08
N ALA A 69 11.32 -3.45 14.29
CA ALA A 69 12.59 -2.91 13.82
C ALA A 69 12.67 -2.88 12.29
N VAL A 70 12.23 -3.95 11.61
CA VAL A 70 12.18 -3.99 10.14
C VAL A 70 11.18 -2.96 9.61
N GLN A 71 9.99 -2.84 10.20
CA GLN A 71 9.02 -1.84 9.77
C GLN A 71 9.57 -0.42 9.91
N ALA A 72 10.19 -0.09 11.05
CA ALA A 72 10.81 1.21 11.26
C ALA A 72 11.90 1.51 10.22
N CYS A 73 12.77 0.53 9.92
CA CYS A 73 13.77 0.68 8.86
C CYS A 73 13.14 0.86 7.47
N HIS A 74 12.02 0.21 7.19
CA HIS A 74 11.32 0.37 5.92
C HIS A 74 10.74 1.79 5.79
N ASP A 75 10.12 2.31 6.84
CA ASP A 75 9.61 3.68 6.87
C ASP A 75 10.75 4.71 6.74
N ASP A 76 11.88 4.52 7.45
CA ASP A 76 13.10 5.34 7.31
C ASP A 76 13.61 5.37 5.84
N LEU A 77 13.68 4.19 5.19
CA LEU A 77 14.16 4.09 3.80
C LEU A 77 13.15 4.67 2.79
N CYS A 78 11.86 4.57 3.09
CA CYS A 78 10.80 5.13 2.25
C CYS A 78 10.83 6.66 2.30
N ASP A 79 11.01 7.23 3.50
CA ASP A 79 11.17 8.67 3.70
C ASP A 79 12.43 9.21 3.01
N ALA A 80 13.54 8.47 3.07
CA ALA A 80 14.78 8.78 2.38
C ALA A 80 14.72 8.66 0.85
N GLY A 81 13.58 8.24 0.27
CA GLY A 81 13.40 8.10 -1.17
C GLY A 81 14.22 6.97 -1.79
N VAL A 82 14.57 5.94 -1.01
CA VAL A 82 15.37 4.81 -1.48
C VAL A 82 14.59 4.03 -2.54
N HIS A 83 15.27 3.74 -3.65
CA HIS A 83 14.67 2.97 -4.74
C HIS A 83 14.24 1.56 -4.26
N PRO A 84 13.02 1.10 -4.64
CA PRO A 84 12.46 -0.17 -4.16
C PRO A 84 13.32 -1.39 -4.52
N LEU A 85 14.12 -1.30 -5.59
CA LEU A 85 15.06 -2.35 -6.03
C LEU A 85 16.20 -2.59 -5.03
N SER A 86 16.68 -1.54 -4.35
CA SER A 86 17.75 -1.64 -3.34
C SER A 86 17.20 -1.65 -1.91
N MET A 87 15.90 -1.40 -1.75
CA MET A 87 15.25 -1.26 -0.47
C MET A 87 15.29 -2.56 0.33
N GLY A 88 15.12 -3.74 -0.30
CA GLY A 88 15.13 -5.02 0.41
C GLY A 88 16.45 -5.36 1.09
N GLU A 89 17.58 -5.25 0.38
CA GLU A 89 18.91 -5.52 0.96
C GLU A 89 19.31 -4.48 2.01
N LEU A 90 19.02 -3.19 1.76
CA LEU A 90 19.30 -2.12 2.71
C LEU A 90 18.45 -2.26 3.97
N LEU A 91 17.17 -2.63 3.82
CA LEU A 91 16.24 -2.89 4.90
C LEU A 91 16.75 -4.02 5.80
N GLU A 92 17.13 -5.15 5.21
CA GLU A 92 17.64 -6.31 5.95
C GLU A 92 18.93 -5.94 6.72
N ARG A 93 19.88 -5.26 6.06
CA ARG A 93 21.12 -4.82 6.70
C ARG A 93 20.87 -3.84 7.85
N ALA A 94 20.06 -2.81 7.63
CA ALA A 94 19.75 -1.80 8.63
C ALA A 94 19.04 -2.41 9.85
N ALA A 95 18.03 -3.27 9.62
CA ALA A 95 17.33 -3.95 10.68
C ALA A 95 18.25 -4.93 11.45
N ARG A 96 19.14 -5.64 10.75
CA ARG A 96 20.11 -6.53 11.38
C ARG A 96 21.07 -5.80 12.31
N VAL A 97 21.64 -4.68 11.88
CA VAL A 97 22.55 -3.86 12.70
C VAL A 97 21.82 -3.38 13.95
N ARG A 98 20.63 -2.76 13.80
CA ARG A 98 19.82 -2.30 14.93
C ARG A 98 19.49 -3.42 15.91
N LEU A 99 19.20 -4.63 15.43
CA LEU A 99 18.92 -5.79 16.28
C LEU A 99 20.16 -6.30 17.00
N ARG A 100 21.34 -6.33 16.36
CA ARG A 100 22.61 -6.70 17.01
C ARG A 100 22.98 -5.73 18.12
N GLU A 101 22.90 -4.43 17.85
CA GLU A 101 23.12 -3.36 18.84
C GLU A 101 22.16 -3.52 20.02
N ALA A 102 20.88 -3.78 19.75
CA ALA A 102 19.87 -4.02 20.80
C ALA A 102 20.13 -5.29 21.63
N THR A 103 20.88 -6.25 21.11
CA THR A 103 21.28 -7.48 21.82
C THR A 103 22.67 -7.43 22.45
N GLY A 104 23.43 -6.35 22.23
CA GLY A 104 24.82 -6.23 22.73
C GLY A 104 25.78 -7.25 22.11
N ARG A 105 25.50 -7.71 20.89
CA ARG A 105 26.30 -8.72 20.18
C ARG A 105 27.17 -8.01 19.14
N ASP A 106 28.34 -7.54 19.57
CA ASP A 106 29.43 -7.05 18.72
C ASP A 106 30.24 -8.24 18.16
#